data_AF-A0A5M8RS76-F1
#
_entry.id   AF-A0A5M8RS76-F1
#
_cell.length_a   1.000
_cell.length_b   1.000
_cell.length_c   1.000
_cell.angle_alpha   90.00
_cell.angle_beta   90.00
_cell.angle_gamma   90.00
#
_symmetry.space_group_name_H-M   'P 1'
#
loop_
_entity.id
_entity.type
_entity.pdbx_description
1 polymer ?
#
loop_
_entity_poly.entity_id
_entity_poly.type
_entity_poly.pdbx_seq_one_letter_code
_entity_poly.pdbx_strand_id
1 'polypeptide(L)'
;MNELGSLLRNLRGKLSLRKAAELTGLSHTYIADVEKGIKHGTKTPVKPSPETLKRFAKAYDYPYEELLRAAGYIDKKEESDWNEKLPELTEKDERDIARDLEKIINNLESESGYSHYDGQTIDDMDPEDKELLIESLKNSMRLAKRMAKQKFTPKKYRK
;
A
#
# COMPACT_ATOMS: atom_id res chain seq x y z
N MET A 1 1.07 -2.96 -30.22
CA MET A 1 1.45 -1.67 -29.59
C MET A 1 1.58 -1.97 -28.11
N ASN A 2 2.72 -1.67 -27.51
CA ASN A 2 2.98 -1.98 -26.10
C ASN A 2 2.23 -0.97 -25.21
N GLU A 3 1.90 -1.37 -23.97
CA GLU A 3 1.17 -0.54 -23.00
C GLU A 3 1.83 0.83 -22.78
N LEU A 4 3.15 0.85 -22.57
CA LEU A 4 3.95 2.07 -22.51
C LEU A 4 3.84 2.93 -23.78
N GLY A 5 3.85 2.32 -24.96
CA GLY A 5 3.81 3.03 -26.24
C GLY A 5 2.48 3.76 -26.45
N SER A 6 1.36 3.09 -26.12
CA SER A 6 0.04 3.72 -26.11
C SER A 6 -0.06 4.86 -25.10
N LEU A 7 0.51 4.69 -23.89
CA LEU A 7 0.50 5.71 -22.86
C LEU A 7 1.27 6.97 -23.29
N LEU A 8 2.48 6.81 -23.81
CA LEU A 8 3.31 7.94 -24.29
C LEU A 8 2.66 8.65 -25.49
N ARG A 9 1.98 7.92 -26.37
CA ARG A 9 1.24 8.52 -27.47
C ARG A 9 0.04 9.35 -26.98
N ASN A 10 -0.65 8.88 -25.95
CA ASN A 10 -1.75 9.62 -25.32
C ASN A 10 -1.24 10.89 -24.62
N LEU A 11 -0.12 10.79 -23.88
CA LEU A 11 0.52 11.94 -23.22
C LEU A 11 1.02 12.97 -24.24
N ARG A 12 1.56 12.53 -25.38
CA ARG A 12 1.94 13.45 -26.47
C ARG A 12 0.70 14.12 -27.10
N GLY A 13 -0.42 13.41 -27.22
CA GLY A 13 -1.66 13.95 -27.78
C GLY A 13 -1.46 14.57 -29.16
N LYS A 14 -1.65 15.90 -29.26
CA LYS A 14 -1.50 16.69 -30.50
C LYS A 14 -0.08 17.23 -30.74
N LEU A 15 0.86 17.05 -29.81
CA LEU A 15 2.25 17.51 -29.97
C LEU A 15 2.92 16.77 -31.14
N SER A 16 3.67 17.51 -31.97
CA SER A 16 4.47 16.89 -33.02
C SER A 16 5.63 16.10 -32.42
N LEU A 17 6.09 15.06 -33.13
CA LEU A 17 7.27 14.29 -32.71
C LEU A 17 8.53 15.16 -32.58
N ARG A 18 8.63 16.24 -33.37
CA ARG A 18 9.72 17.22 -33.26
C ARG A 18 9.63 18.04 -31.98
N LYS A 19 8.43 18.46 -31.57
CA LYS A 19 8.27 19.20 -30.31
C LYS A 19 8.50 18.28 -29.09
N ALA A 20 8.03 17.04 -29.16
CA ALA A 20 8.33 16.03 -28.14
C ALA A 20 9.84 15.75 -28.02
N ALA A 21 10.56 15.73 -29.15
CA ALA A 21 12.02 15.59 -29.19
C ALA A 21 12.74 16.76 -28.48
N GLU A 22 12.28 17.99 -28.69
CA GLU A 22 12.81 19.17 -28.02
C GLU A 22 12.59 19.13 -26.50
N LEU A 23 11.38 18.75 -26.07
CA LEU A 23 11.02 18.67 -24.64
C LEU A 23 11.75 17.55 -23.89
N THR A 24 11.86 16.38 -24.51
CA THR A 24 12.53 15.21 -23.91
C THR A 24 14.04 15.24 -24.12
N GLY A 25 14.52 15.97 -25.12
CA GLY A 25 15.90 15.95 -25.65
C GLY A 25 16.27 14.62 -26.34
N LEU A 26 15.28 13.81 -26.74
CA LEU A 26 15.47 12.54 -27.43
C LEU A 26 15.27 12.72 -28.95
N SER A 27 15.78 11.80 -29.76
CA SER A 27 15.53 11.83 -31.20
C SER A 27 14.04 11.57 -31.51
N HIS A 28 13.47 12.35 -32.42
CA HIS A 28 12.09 12.17 -32.89
C HIS A 28 11.81 10.77 -33.45
N THR A 29 12.83 10.12 -34.06
CA THR A 29 12.75 8.74 -34.54
C THR A 29 12.63 7.76 -33.38
N TYR A 30 13.42 7.97 -32.32
CA TYR A 30 13.39 7.14 -31.12
C TYR A 30 12.07 7.27 -30.36
N ILE A 31 11.48 8.47 -30.29
CA ILE A 31 10.15 8.66 -29.69
C ILE A 31 9.10 7.87 -30.49
N ALA A 32 9.16 7.92 -31.82
CA ALA A 32 8.25 7.14 -32.67
C ALA A 32 8.44 5.62 -32.50
N ASP A 33 9.69 5.15 -32.34
CA ASP A 33 10.02 3.76 -32.04
C ASP A 33 9.37 3.30 -30.72
N VAL A 34 9.54 4.11 -29.66
CA VAL A 34 8.99 3.82 -28.32
C VAL A 34 7.46 3.84 -28.34
N GLU A 35 6.83 4.81 -29.00
CA GLU A 35 5.36 4.88 -29.13
C GLU A 35 4.77 3.68 -29.88
N LYS A 36 5.47 3.17 -30.91
CA LYS A 36 5.06 1.98 -31.65
C LYS A 36 5.40 0.69 -30.89
N GLY A 37 6.38 0.74 -29.99
CA GLY A 37 6.91 -0.39 -29.23
C GLY A 37 7.87 -1.27 -30.05
N ILE A 38 8.20 -0.88 -31.28
CA ILE A 38 9.07 -1.60 -32.20
C ILE A 38 10.05 -0.65 -32.85
N LYS A 39 11.30 -1.09 -33.00
CA LYS A 39 12.34 -0.30 -33.69
C LYS A 39 12.12 -0.35 -35.20
N HIS A 40 12.12 0.80 -35.86
CA HIS A 40 12.12 0.88 -37.32
C HIS A 40 13.39 0.15 -37.86
N GLY A 41 13.19 -0.72 -38.85
CA GLY A 41 14.27 -1.54 -39.43
C GLY A 41 14.32 -2.96 -38.87
N THR A 42 14.66 -3.13 -37.59
CA THR A 42 14.90 -4.46 -37.00
C THR A 42 13.66 -5.17 -36.47
N LYS A 43 12.51 -4.47 -36.36
CA LYS A 43 11.25 -5.00 -35.78
C LYS A 43 11.39 -5.58 -34.36
N THR A 44 12.48 -5.24 -33.66
CA THR A 44 12.73 -5.68 -32.29
C THR A 44 11.92 -4.84 -31.31
N PRO A 45 11.43 -5.42 -30.20
CA PRO A 45 10.78 -4.66 -29.13
C PRO A 45 11.70 -3.58 -28.56
N VAL A 46 11.16 -2.40 -28.31
CA VAL A 46 11.91 -1.29 -27.72
C VAL A 46 11.60 -1.22 -26.22
N LYS A 47 12.62 -1.46 -25.40
CA LYS A 47 12.56 -1.27 -23.96
C LYS A 47 13.39 -0.03 -23.58
N PRO A 48 12.75 1.13 -23.32
CA PRO A 48 13.47 2.35 -22.96
C PRO A 48 14.09 2.24 -21.57
N SER A 49 15.28 2.81 -21.37
CA SER A 49 15.94 2.81 -20.07
C SER A 49 15.17 3.63 -19.02
N PRO A 50 15.33 3.37 -17.72
CA PRO A 50 14.74 4.17 -16.65
C PRO A 50 15.06 5.67 -16.76
N GLU A 51 16.30 5.98 -17.18
CA GLU A 51 16.72 7.37 -17.44
C GLU A 51 15.90 8.03 -18.57
N THR A 52 15.63 7.28 -19.64
CA THR A 52 14.78 7.74 -20.74
C THR A 52 13.35 8.00 -20.26
N LEU A 53 12.82 7.10 -19.42
CA LEU A 53 11.49 7.26 -18.82
C LEU A 53 11.41 8.49 -17.90
N LYS A 54 12.50 8.81 -17.19
CA LYS A 54 12.59 10.04 -16.37
C LYS A 54 12.51 11.30 -17.24
N ARG A 55 13.08 11.26 -18.44
CA ARG A 55 12.99 12.37 -19.41
C ARG A 55 11.57 12.52 -19.96
N PHE A 56 10.88 11.41 -20.25
CA PHE A 56 9.46 11.45 -20.63
C PHE A 56 8.56 11.96 -19.51
N ALA A 57 8.78 11.52 -18.27
CA ALA A 57 8.06 11.99 -17.09
C ALA A 57 8.16 13.51 -16.95
N LYS A 58 9.37 14.05 -17.06
CA LYS A 58 9.63 15.50 -16.99
C LYS A 58 9.01 16.27 -18.16
N ALA A 59 9.05 15.71 -19.37
CA ALA A 59 8.55 16.39 -20.58
C ALA A 59 7.03 16.47 -20.65
N TYR A 60 6.33 15.46 -20.12
CA TYR A 60 4.86 15.37 -20.17
C TYR A 60 4.19 15.67 -18.82
N ASP A 61 4.97 16.12 -17.82
CA ASP A 61 4.53 16.35 -16.44
C ASP A 61 3.70 15.17 -15.90
N TYR A 62 4.26 13.97 -16.05
CA TYR A 62 3.58 12.72 -15.73
C TYR A 62 4.37 11.93 -14.68
N PRO A 63 3.72 11.22 -13.74
CA PRO A 63 4.41 10.45 -12.71
C PRO A 63 5.39 9.42 -13.30
N TYR A 64 6.65 9.52 -12.89
CA TYR A 64 7.72 8.61 -13.33
C TYR A 64 7.44 7.15 -12.98
N GLU A 65 6.84 6.90 -11.81
CA GLU A 65 6.48 5.55 -11.36
C GLU A 65 5.49 4.86 -12.31
N GLU A 66 4.52 5.60 -12.83
CA GLU A 66 3.52 5.05 -13.75
C GLU A 66 4.14 4.67 -15.10
N LEU A 67 5.13 5.44 -15.58
CA LEU A 67 5.89 5.07 -16.77
C LEU A 67 6.75 3.81 -16.54
N LEU A 68 7.35 3.69 -15.35
CA LEU A 68 8.11 2.49 -14.97
C LEU A 68 7.21 1.26 -14.87
N ARG A 69 6.00 1.39 -14.32
CA ARG A 69 4.98 0.34 -14.29
C ARG A 69 4.59 -0.09 -15.71
N ALA A 70 4.22 0.86 -16.56
CA ALA A 70 3.83 0.56 -17.95
C ALA A 70 4.97 -0.04 -18.79
N ALA A 71 6.22 0.20 -18.42
CA ALA A 71 7.41 -0.37 -19.03
C ALA A 71 7.82 -1.76 -18.48
N GLY A 72 7.11 -2.25 -17.45
CA GLY A 72 7.41 -3.53 -16.78
C GLY A 72 8.71 -3.50 -15.98
N TYR A 73 9.10 -2.34 -15.44
CA TYR A 73 10.22 -2.22 -14.48
C TYR A 73 9.76 -2.34 -13.03
N ILE A 74 8.50 -2.01 -12.78
CA ILE A 74 7.86 -2.14 -11.48
C ILE A 74 6.68 -3.08 -11.69
N ASP A 75 6.71 -4.24 -11.04
CA ASP A 75 5.50 -5.04 -10.92
C ASP A 75 4.43 -4.17 -10.28
N LYS A 76 3.22 -4.20 -10.85
CA LYS A 76 2.04 -3.53 -10.28
C LYS A 76 2.14 -3.75 -8.79
N LYS A 77 2.33 -2.67 -8.01
CA LYS A 77 2.31 -2.78 -6.55
C LYS A 77 1.12 -3.68 -6.30
N GLU A 78 1.32 -4.86 -5.71
CA GLU A 78 0.30 -5.37 -4.84
C GLU A 78 0.08 -4.17 -3.94
N GLU A 79 -0.98 -3.42 -4.22
CA GLU A 79 -1.55 -2.48 -3.29
C GLU A 79 -1.69 -3.37 -2.07
N SER A 80 -0.70 -3.25 -1.19
CA SER A 80 -0.70 -4.04 0.01
C SER A 80 -2.05 -3.68 0.62
N ASP A 81 -2.83 -4.73 0.84
CA ASP A 81 -4.26 -4.77 1.17
C ASP A 81 -4.61 -4.00 2.46
N TRP A 82 -3.84 -2.97 2.82
CA TRP A 82 -4.09 -1.98 3.86
C TRP A 82 -5.38 -1.19 3.62
N ASN A 83 -5.96 -1.27 2.41
CA ASN A 83 -7.28 -0.73 2.11
C ASN A 83 -8.39 -1.81 2.03
N GLU A 84 -8.07 -3.09 2.24
CA GLU A 84 -9.09 -4.09 2.57
C GLU A 84 -9.57 -3.72 3.99
N LYS A 85 -10.78 -3.15 4.09
CA LYS A 85 -11.45 -2.95 5.39
C LYS A 85 -11.27 -4.23 6.20
N LEU A 86 -10.55 -4.13 7.31
CA LEU A 86 -10.33 -5.24 8.22
C LEU A 86 -11.67 -5.95 8.48
N PRO A 87 -11.74 -7.29 8.42
CA PRO A 87 -13.00 -8.01 8.53
C PRO A 87 -13.74 -7.62 9.80
N GLU A 88 -15.07 -7.57 9.73
CA GLU A 88 -15.89 -7.20 10.88
C GLU A 88 -15.80 -8.27 11.98
N LEU A 89 -15.89 -7.81 13.22
CA LEU A 89 -15.98 -8.69 14.38
C LEU A 89 -17.39 -9.24 14.46
N THR A 90 -17.51 -10.54 14.69
CA THR A 90 -18.80 -11.15 15.01
C THR A 90 -19.08 -11.00 16.50
N GLU A 91 -20.34 -11.14 16.93
CA GLU A 91 -20.68 -11.15 18.35
C GLU A 91 -19.89 -12.19 19.15
N LYS A 92 -19.56 -13.33 18.52
CA LYS A 92 -18.70 -14.35 19.14
C LYS A 92 -17.29 -13.81 19.38
N ASP A 93 -16.72 -13.10 18.41
CA ASP A 93 -15.40 -12.50 18.56
C ASP A 93 -15.40 -11.45 19.67
N GLU A 94 -16.47 -10.63 19.78
CA GLU A 94 -16.59 -9.65 20.86
C GLU A 94 -16.70 -10.31 22.24
N ARG A 95 -17.47 -11.41 22.37
CA ARG A 95 -17.54 -12.19 23.62
C ARG A 95 -16.21 -12.83 23.99
N ASP A 96 -15.45 -13.32 23.01
CA ASP A 96 -14.12 -13.89 23.27
C ASP A 96 -13.13 -12.78 23.68
N ILE A 97 -13.15 -11.62 23.01
CA ILE A 97 -12.34 -10.45 23.39
C ILE A 97 -12.68 -10.00 24.81
N ALA A 98 -13.96 -9.91 25.18
CA ALA A 98 -14.38 -9.52 26.52
C ALA A 98 -13.83 -10.48 27.59
N ARG A 99 -13.94 -11.80 27.36
CA ARG A 99 -13.43 -12.81 28.28
C ARG A 99 -11.91 -12.74 28.44
N ASP A 100 -11.19 -12.51 27.35
CA ASP A 100 -9.73 -12.44 27.40
C ASP A 100 -9.25 -11.11 28.01
N LEU A 101 -9.97 -10.02 27.79
CA LEU A 101 -9.74 -8.73 28.46
C LEU A 101 -9.92 -8.86 29.98
N GLU A 102 -11.01 -9.49 30.44
CA GLU A 102 -11.23 -9.74 31.87
C GLU A 102 -10.10 -10.58 32.49
N LYS A 103 -9.63 -11.62 31.80
CA LYS A 103 -8.47 -12.40 32.27
C LYS A 103 -7.21 -11.56 32.38
N ILE A 104 -6.97 -10.66 31.43
CA ILE A 104 -5.80 -9.76 31.46
C ILE A 104 -5.93 -8.81 32.64
N ILE A 105 -7.09 -8.17 32.82
CA ILE A 105 -7.37 -7.27 33.95
C ILE A 105 -7.16 -8.02 35.28
N ASN A 106 -7.80 -9.18 35.47
CA ASN A 106 -7.66 -9.97 36.69
C ASN A 106 -6.22 -10.42 36.96
N ASN A 107 -5.43 -10.74 35.91
CA ASN A 107 -4.02 -11.06 36.10
C ASN A 107 -3.19 -9.83 36.48
N LEU A 108 -3.51 -8.66 35.91
CA LEU A 108 -2.87 -7.40 36.27
C LEU A 108 -3.27 -6.91 37.67
N GLU A 109 -4.46 -7.26 38.15
CA GLU A 109 -4.87 -7.01 39.54
C GLU A 109 -4.25 -8.02 40.51
N SER A 110 -3.86 -9.22 40.04
CA SER A 110 -3.28 -10.25 40.89
C SER A 110 -1.84 -9.94 41.32
N GLU A 111 -1.56 -10.19 42.60
CA GLU A 111 -0.35 -9.84 43.37
C GLU A 111 0.98 -10.45 42.85
N SER A 112 0.99 -11.18 41.73
CA SER A 112 2.10 -12.08 41.34
C SER A 112 3.01 -11.61 40.19
N GLY A 113 2.93 -10.35 39.79
CA GLY A 113 4.04 -9.69 39.08
C GLY A 113 3.66 -9.10 37.73
N TYR A 114 4.33 -8.00 37.39
CA TYR A 114 4.22 -7.14 36.20
C TYR A 114 3.32 -5.90 36.30
N SER A 115 2.58 -5.68 37.38
CA SER A 115 1.63 -4.55 37.50
C SER A 115 2.23 -3.23 37.98
N HIS A 116 3.53 -2.99 37.79
CA HIS A 116 4.14 -1.69 38.06
C HIS A 116 4.26 -0.92 36.74
N TYR A 117 3.25 -0.13 36.41
CA TYR A 117 3.38 0.90 35.38
C TYR A 117 3.77 2.20 36.07
N ASP A 118 4.97 2.72 35.79
CA ASP A 118 5.56 3.90 36.45
C ASP A 118 5.67 3.79 37.99
N GLY A 119 5.74 2.58 38.53
CA GLY A 119 5.89 2.33 39.97
C GLY A 119 4.58 2.36 40.78
N GLN A 120 3.43 2.53 40.13
CA GLN A 120 2.10 2.39 40.73
C GLN A 120 1.49 1.04 40.38
N THR A 121 0.77 0.43 41.33
CA THR A 121 -0.07 -0.73 41.03
C THR A 121 -1.30 -0.27 40.26
N ILE A 122 -1.96 -1.18 39.54
CA ILE A 122 -3.26 -0.85 38.94
C ILE A 122 -4.20 -0.32 40.02
N ASP A 123 -4.24 -0.89 41.23
CA ASP A 123 -5.11 -0.40 42.31
C ASP A 123 -4.84 1.06 42.69
N ASP A 124 -3.59 1.51 42.58
CA ASP A 124 -3.18 2.90 42.87
C ASP A 124 -3.51 3.90 41.75
N MET A 125 -3.89 3.43 40.55
CA MET A 125 -4.25 4.29 39.44
C MET A 125 -5.61 4.98 39.66
N ASP A 126 -5.70 6.22 39.18
CA ASP A 126 -6.97 6.95 39.16
C ASP A 126 -8.02 6.20 38.31
N PRO A 127 -9.32 6.24 38.69
CA PRO A 127 -10.38 5.55 37.96
C PRO A 127 -10.44 5.90 36.46
N GLU A 128 -10.14 7.15 36.10
CA GLU A 128 -10.09 7.61 34.71
C GLU A 128 -8.96 6.94 33.91
N ASP A 129 -7.78 6.80 34.51
CA ASP A 129 -6.63 6.16 33.86
C ASP A 129 -6.82 4.64 33.73
N LYS A 130 -7.45 4.01 34.74
CA LYS A 130 -7.88 2.60 34.66
C LYS A 130 -8.84 2.39 33.49
N GLU A 131 -9.84 3.25 33.35
CA GLU A 131 -10.81 3.18 32.26
C GLU A 131 -10.12 3.38 30.90
N LEU A 132 -9.23 4.38 30.79
CA LEU A 132 -8.46 4.63 29.58
C LEU A 132 -7.58 3.44 29.20
N LEU A 133 -6.92 2.82 30.17
CA LEU A 133 -6.12 1.61 29.96
C LEU A 133 -6.99 0.47 29.42
N ILE A 134 -8.13 0.21 30.06
CA ILE A 134 -9.07 -0.85 29.64
C ILE A 134 -9.59 -0.59 28.22
N GLU A 135 -9.96 0.65 27.89
CA GLU A 135 -10.42 1.07 26.56
C GLU A 135 -9.33 0.86 25.50
N SER A 136 -8.09 1.25 25.82
CA SER A 136 -6.93 1.08 24.93
C SER A 136 -6.63 -0.40 24.66
N LEU A 137 -6.65 -1.24 25.71
CA LEU A 137 -6.44 -2.68 25.62
C LEU A 137 -7.53 -3.33 24.78
N LYS A 138 -8.80 -3.01 25.04
CA LYS A 138 -9.94 -3.49 24.27
C LYS A 138 -9.80 -3.16 22.77
N ASN A 139 -9.42 -1.93 22.44
CA ASN A 139 -9.23 -1.51 21.05
C ASN A 139 -8.05 -2.24 20.40
N SER A 140 -6.95 -2.45 21.13
CA SER A 140 -5.80 -3.22 20.64
C SER A 140 -6.18 -4.69 20.35
N MET A 141 -6.99 -5.32 21.20
CA MET A 141 -7.45 -6.70 21.03
C MET A 141 -8.42 -6.84 19.86
N ARG A 142 -9.32 -5.86 19.69
CA ARG A 142 -10.20 -5.79 18.51
C ARG A 142 -9.37 -5.73 17.23
N LEU A 143 -8.35 -4.87 17.19
CA LEU A 143 -7.46 -4.76 16.04
C LEU A 143 -6.72 -6.07 15.75
N ALA A 144 -6.11 -6.66 16.77
CA ALA A 144 -5.38 -7.93 16.67
C ALA A 144 -6.28 -9.06 16.15
N LYS A 145 -7.52 -9.16 16.66
CA LYS A 145 -8.50 -10.16 16.22
C LYS A 145 -8.88 -9.97 14.76
N ARG A 146 -9.10 -8.73 14.32
CA ARG A 146 -9.41 -8.44 12.91
C ARG A 146 -8.24 -8.76 11.98
N MET A 147 -7.01 -8.42 12.38
CA MET A 147 -5.79 -8.77 11.65
C MET A 147 -5.61 -10.29 11.54
N ALA A 148 -5.85 -11.03 12.64
CA ALA A 148 -5.82 -12.49 12.63
C ALA A 148 -6.89 -13.07 11.68
N LYS A 149 -8.12 -12.54 11.70
CA LYS A 149 -9.16 -12.93 10.75
C LYS A 149 -8.76 -12.64 9.32
N GLN A 150 -8.14 -11.49 9.02
CA GLN A 150 -7.63 -11.21 7.68
C GLN A 150 -6.57 -12.23 7.28
N LYS A 151 -5.57 -12.48 8.13
CA LYS A 151 -4.44 -13.36 7.78
C LYS A 151 -4.81 -14.83 7.66
N PHE A 152 -5.68 -15.34 8.53
CA PHE A 152 -5.95 -16.78 8.65
C PHE A 152 -7.30 -17.22 8.08
N THR A 153 -8.22 -16.29 7.78
CA THR A 153 -9.47 -16.64 7.08
C THR A 153 -9.24 -16.66 5.57
N PRO A 154 -9.49 -17.79 4.89
CA PRO A 154 -9.39 -17.86 3.43
C PRO A 154 -10.28 -16.81 2.77
N LYS A 155 -9.84 -16.22 1.66
CA LYS A 155 -10.56 -15.11 0.97
C LYS A 155 -12.03 -15.42 0.70
N LYS A 156 -12.38 -16.69 0.42
CA LYS A 156 -13.76 -17.17 0.19
C LYS A 156 -14.71 -16.94 1.39
N TYR A 157 -14.18 -16.81 2.61
CA TYR A 157 -14.96 -16.69 3.85
C TYR A 157 -14.82 -15.33 4.54
N ARG A 158 -14.08 -14.38 3.93
CA ARG A 158 -14.06 -12.99 4.39
C ARG A 158 -15.38 -12.36 3.92
N LYS A 159 -16.29 -12.09 4.85
CA LYS A 159 -17.52 -11.31 4.60
C LYS A 159 -17.22 -9.82 4.77
#